data_AF-A0A2M8J4X7-F1
#
_entry.id   AF-A0A2M8J4X7-F1
#
_cell.length_a   1.000
_cell.length_b   1.000
_cell.length_c   1.000
_cell.angle_alpha   90.00
_cell.angle_beta   90.00
_cell.angle_gamma   90.00
#
_symmetry.space_group_name_H-M   'P 1'
#
loop_
_entity.id
_entity.type
_entity.pdbx_description
1 polymer ?
#
loop_
_entity_poly.entity_id
_entity_poly.type
_entity_poly.pdbx_seq_one_letter_code
_entity_poly.pdbx_strand_id
1 'polypeptide(L)'
;MPHQTDIQEETGVTSAILDHLALHVATPGPGETDHRPLPQPDEVELAMATLFDTTIGLLTGSQLEDNLEEMLWSLTSIFHRRLTHIQKLLDDNEFEVRESLAIQDGSEVASVELERLQMIGLKLWDHRDAFEQMRDLAVDHFSAATGSPWLPRTGSKVSHRGLTSAVVDSRAYLSAKRRKETEVHCPEGTRIAFSGGDYHAYDLIWSVLDATHAKYPDMILLHGGTPKGAEMIAARWADTRGVTQVAFKPDWKSHGKAAPFKRNDKMLETMPQGLIATPGSGITENIVDKARKLGIRIKRIGA
;
A
#
# COMPACT_ATOMS: atom_id res chain seq x y z
N MET A 1 71.86 13.25 -31.47
CA MET A 1 70.57 12.53 -31.48
C MET A 1 70.47 11.74 -30.18
N PRO A 2 69.84 12.27 -29.11
CA PRO A 2 69.55 11.47 -27.94
C PRO A 2 68.20 10.77 -28.11
N HIS A 3 68.20 9.50 -27.72
CA HIS A 3 67.10 8.55 -27.75
C HIS A 3 65.98 9.04 -26.81
N GLN A 4 64.79 9.29 -27.36
CA GLN A 4 63.59 9.55 -26.56
C GLN A 4 63.05 8.19 -26.10
N THR A 5 63.16 7.91 -24.81
CA THR A 5 62.58 6.72 -24.18
C THR A 5 61.11 7.03 -23.91
N ASP A 6 60.24 6.35 -24.64
CA ASP A 6 58.79 6.43 -24.47
C ASP A 6 58.43 5.72 -23.16
N ILE A 7 58.09 6.48 -22.12
CA ILE A 7 57.56 5.93 -20.88
C ILE A 7 56.07 5.70 -21.15
N GLN A 8 55.71 4.46 -21.49
CA GLN A 8 54.32 4.01 -21.39
C GLN A 8 53.90 4.15 -19.93
N GLU A 9 53.04 5.12 -19.63
CA GLU A 9 52.31 5.18 -18.38
C GLU A 9 51.43 3.91 -18.30
N GLU A 10 51.93 2.90 -17.59
CA GLU A 10 51.08 1.83 -17.07
C GLU A 10 50.07 2.49 -16.14
N THR A 11 48.86 2.75 -16.65
CA THR A 11 47.70 3.09 -15.83
C THR A 11 47.48 1.94 -14.86
N GLY A 12 48.04 2.07 -13.66
CA GLY A 12 48.09 0.99 -12.69
C GLY A 12 46.71 0.46 -12.38
N VAL A 13 46.60 -0.85 -12.13
CA VAL A 13 45.37 -1.56 -11.75
C VAL A 13 44.61 -0.81 -10.65
N THR A 14 45.32 -0.11 -9.76
CA THR A 14 44.78 0.76 -8.72
C THR A 14 43.98 1.95 -9.28
N SER A 15 44.43 2.61 -10.35
CA SER A 15 43.69 3.71 -11.01
C SER A 15 42.38 3.20 -11.60
N ALA A 16 42.42 2.05 -12.29
CA ALA A 16 41.23 1.43 -12.86
C ALA A 16 40.22 0.98 -11.79
N ILE A 17 40.71 0.49 -10.64
CA ILE A 17 39.86 0.16 -9.48
C ILE A 17 39.24 1.44 -8.88
N LEU A 18 40.01 2.53 -8.76
CA LEU A 18 39.50 3.80 -8.25
C LEU A 18 38.48 4.44 -9.19
N ASP A 19 38.69 4.38 -10.50
CA ASP A 19 37.74 4.87 -11.51
C ASP A 19 36.46 4.01 -11.52
N HIS A 20 36.57 2.69 -11.35
CA HIS A 20 35.43 1.80 -11.21
C HIS A 20 34.64 2.06 -9.91
N LEU A 21 35.32 2.35 -8.80
CA LEU A 21 34.68 2.76 -7.53
C LEU A 21 34.08 4.18 -7.61
N ALA A 22 34.62 5.05 -8.45
CA ALA A 22 34.06 6.38 -8.72
C ALA A 22 32.79 6.31 -9.59
N LEU A 23 32.72 5.36 -10.53
CA LEU A 23 31.51 5.10 -11.32
C LEU A 23 30.44 4.31 -10.55
N HIS A 24 30.86 3.42 -9.65
CA HIS A 24 29.97 2.58 -8.87
C HIS A 24 30.12 2.93 -7.39
N VAL A 25 29.19 3.76 -6.89
CA VAL A 25 29.10 4.07 -5.45
C VAL A 25 29.16 2.76 -4.67
N ALA A 26 30.16 2.63 -3.79
CA ALA A 26 30.38 1.44 -2.99
C ALA A 26 29.09 1.03 -2.28
N THR A 27 28.59 -0.16 -2.59
CA THR A 27 27.48 -0.77 -1.86
C THR A 27 28.04 -1.33 -0.55
N PRO A 28 27.45 -1.02 0.61
CA PRO A 28 27.91 -1.54 1.89
C PRO A 28 27.98 -3.07 1.87
N GLY A 29 28.95 -3.63 2.59
CA GLY A 29 29.13 -5.06 2.73
C GLY A 29 28.00 -5.72 3.55
N PRO A 30 27.94 -7.06 3.59
CA PRO A 30 26.98 -7.78 4.43
C PRO A 30 27.10 -7.37 5.91
N GLY A 31 26.04 -6.80 6.48
CA GLY A 31 26.00 -6.35 7.88
C GLY A 31 26.37 -4.88 8.11
N GLU A 32 26.81 -4.16 7.07
CA GLU A 32 27.07 -2.73 7.17
C GLU A 32 25.80 -1.92 6.93
N THR A 33 25.69 -0.78 7.62
CA THR A 33 24.56 0.14 7.44
C THR A 33 24.71 0.88 6.12
N ASP A 34 23.64 0.90 5.32
CA ASP A 34 23.61 1.69 4.09
C ASP A 34 23.20 3.12 4.43
N HIS A 35 24.15 4.05 4.28
CA HIS A 35 23.97 5.46 4.59
C HIS A 35 23.54 6.31 3.39
N ARG A 36 23.34 5.69 2.21
CA ARG A 36 22.90 6.44 1.03
C ARG A 36 21.48 6.96 1.26
N PRO A 37 21.20 8.22 0.88
CA PRO A 37 19.88 8.79 1.06
C PRO A 37 18.86 8.08 0.17
N LEU A 38 17.60 8.09 0.60
CA LEU A 38 16.49 7.77 -0.27
C LEU A 38 16.33 8.85 -1.37
N PRO A 39 15.74 8.49 -2.53
CA PRO A 39 15.38 9.47 -3.56
C PRO A 39 14.49 10.57 -2.96
N GLN A 40 14.69 11.82 -3.41
CA GLN A 40 13.87 12.92 -2.92
C GLN A 40 12.43 12.82 -3.47
N PRO A 41 11.42 13.32 -2.75
CA PRO A 41 10.02 13.22 -3.17
C PRO A 41 9.74 13.76 -4.58
N ASP A 42 10.36 14.88 -4.96
CA ASP A 42 10.25 15.52 -6.26
C ASP A 42 10.91 14.69 -7.38
N GLU A 43 12.05 14.06 -7.09
CA GLU A 43 12.69 13.12 -8.02
C GLU A 43 11.79 11.90 -8.28
N VAL A 44 11.16 11.36 -7.22
CA VAL A 44 10.21 10.24 -7.33
C VAL A 44 9.00 10.66 -8.16
N GLU A 45 8.39 11.81 -7.86
CA GLU A 45 7.23 12.34 -8.61
C GLU A 45 7.54 12.49 -10.10
N LEU A 46 8.66 13.13 -10.44
CA LEU A 46 9.08 13.31 -11.84
C LEU A 46 9.35 11.98 -12.55
N ALA A 47 10.04 11.05 -11.88
CA ALA A 47 10.34 9.73 -12.45
C ALA A 47 9.06 8.91 -12.68
N MET A 48 8.12 8.95 -11.74
CA MET A 48 6.84 8.26 -11.85
C MET A 48 6.00 8.83 -12.99
N ALA A 49 5.91 10.16 -13.12
CA ALA A 49 5.22 10.79 -14.23
C ALA A 49 5.83 10.40 -15.57
N THR A 50 7.16 10.50 -15.70
CA THR A 50 7.88 10.14 -16.93
C THR A 50 7.64 8.69 -17.34
N LEU A 51 7.67 7.76 -16.37
CA LEU A 51 7.48 6.33 -16.60
C LEU A 51 6.07 6.04 -17.15
N PHE A 52 5.04 6.65 -16.57
CA PHE A 52 3.66 6.48 -17.01
C PHE A 52 3.40 7.16 -18.35
N ASP A 53 3.82 8.41 -18.53
CA ASP A 53 3.63 9.16 -19.76
C ASP A 53 4.32 8.49 -20.95
N THR A 54 5.53 7.97 -20.76
CA THR A 54 6.25 7.22 -21.80
C THR A 54 5.50 5.94 -22.17
N THR A 55 4.99 5.20 -21.18
CA THR A 55 4.21 3.98 -21.41
C THR A 55 2.91 4.29 -22.16
N ILE A 56 2.18 5.32 -21.73
CA ILE A 56 0.95 5.78 -22.37
C ILE A 56 1.22 6.22 -23.82
N GLY A 57 2.22 7.07 -24.03
CA GLY A 57 2.57 7.59 -25.35
C GLY A 57 3.03 6.52 -26.33
N LEU A 58 3.66 5.45 -25.85
CA LEU A 58 4.07 4.31 -26.68
C LEU A 58 2.88 3.51 -27.23
N LEU A 59 1.83 3.35 -26.41
CA LEU A 59 0.69 2.47 -26.70
C LEU A 59 -0.46 3.22 -27.41
N THR A 60 -0.71 4.47 -27.02
CA THR A 60 -1.81 5.30 -27.52
C THR A 60 -1.69 5.58 -29.01
N GLY A 61 -2.79 5.50 -29.76
CA GLY A 61 -2.82 5.75 -31.20
C GLY A 61 -2.25 4.60 -32.04
N SER A 62 -2.04 3.42 -31.45
CA SER A 62 -1.57 2.21 -32.12
C SER A 62 -2.54 1.04 -31.89
N GLN A 63 -2.36 -0.07 -32.62
CA GLN A 63 -3.13 -1.31 -32.36
C GLN A 63 -2.88 -1.89 -30.96
N LEU A 64 -1.86 -1.42 -30.24
CA LEU A 64 -1.56 -1.88 -28.88
C LEU A 64 -2.35 -1.15 -27.80
N GLU A 65 -3.08 -0.08 -28.16
CA GLU A 65 -3.87 0.73 -27.23
C GLU A 65 -4.89 -0.11 -26.43
N ASP A 66 -5.42 -1.19 -27.03
CA ASP A 66 -6.31 -2.15 -26.37
C ASP A 66 -5.69 -2.81 -25.12
N ASN A 67 -4.36 -2.79 -24.98
CA ASN A 67 -3.63 -3.35 -23.84
C ASN A 67 -3.21 -2.29 -22.81
N LEU A 68 -3.50 -1.01 -23.05
CA LEU A 68 -3.01 0.10 -22.23
C LEU A 68 -3.43 -0.05 -20.76
N GLU A 69 -4.71 -0.30 -20.50
CA GLU A 69 -5.22 -0.44 -19.13
C GLU A 69 -4.54 -1.57 -18.36
N GLU A 70 -4.40 -2.76 -18.96
CA GLU A 70 -3.75 -3.91 -18.31
C GLU A 70 -2.25 -3.67 -18.09
N MET A 71 -1.59 -2.98 -19.02
CA MET A 71 -0.18 -2.60 -18.90
C MET A 71 0.04 -1.61 -17.75
N LEU A 72 -0.76 -0.55 -17.65
CA LEU A 72 -0.68 0.42 -16.55
C LEU A 72 -1.07 -0.21 -15.21
N TRP A 73 -2.05 -1.13 -15.21
CA TRP A 73 -2.43 -1.88 -14.02
C TRP A 73 -1.26 -2.73 -13.51
N SER A 74 -0.56 -3.41 -14.43
CA SER A 74 0.61 -4.25 -14.14
C SER A 74 1.81 -3.43 -13.67
N LEU A 75 2.03 -2.26 -14.28
CA LEU A 75 3.07 -1.31 -13.88
C LEU A 75 2.86 -0.84 -12.44
N THR A 76 1.65 -0.39 -12.11
CA THR A 76 1.28 -0.02 -10.72
C THR A 76 1.46 -1.19 -9.75
N SER A 77 1.15 -2.41 -10.20
CA SER A 77 1.26 -3.62 -9.41
C SER A 77 2.70 -3.99 -9.02
N ILE A 78 3.74 -3.47 -9.69
CA ILE A 78 5.13 -3.76 -9.28
C ILE A 78 5.46 -3.09 -7.94
N PHE A 79 5.04 -1.83 -7.77
CA PHE A 79 5.27 -1.06 -6.55
C PHE A 79 4.44 -1.63 -5.39
N HIS A 80 3.17 -1.96 -5.65
CA HIS A 80 2.32 -2.60 -4.65
C HIS A 80 2.90 -3.94 -4.18
N ARG A 81 3.36 -4.82 -5.09
CA ARG A 81 3.97 -6.10 -4.69
C ARG A 81 5.24 -5.91 -3.88
N ARG A 82 6.09 -4.94 -4.25
CA ARG A 82 7.32 -4.65 -3.53
C ARG A 82 7.04 -4.10 -2.13
N LEU A 83 6.08 -3.20 -2.00
CA LEU A 83 5.60 -2.71 -0.71
C LEU A 83 5.11 -3.84 0.20
N THR A 84 4.24 -4.72 -0.31
CA THR A 84 3.73 -5.87 0.45
C THR A 84 4.85 -6.80 0.93
N HIS A 85 5.88 -6.99 0.11
CA HIS A 85 7.05 -7.77 0.50
C HIS A 85 7.87 -7.10 1.61
N ILE A 86 8.10 -5.79 1.51
CA ILE A 86 8.81 -5.03 2.55
C ILE A 86 8.02 -5.02 3.86
N GLN A 87 6.70 -4.87 3.80
CA GLN A 87 5.85 -4.93 4.99
C GLN A 87 6.02 -6.27 5.71
N LYS A 88 6.04 -7.39 4.98
CA LYS A 88 6.28 -8.70 5.59
C LYS A 88 7.65 -8.79 6.26
N LEU A 89 8.71 -8.29 5.61
CA LEU A 89 10.05 -8.26 6.22
C LEU A 89 10.10 -7.40 7.48
N LEU A 90 9.36 -6.29 7.49
CA LEU A 90 9.24 -5.42 8.66
C LEU A 90 8.52 -6.17 9.80
N ASP A 91 7.41 -6.85 9.50
CA ASP A 91 6.67 -7.66 10.48
C ASP A 91 7.55 -8.78 11.07
N ASP A 92 8.33 -9.47 10.23
CA ASP A 92 9.28 -10.51 10.65
C ASP A 92 10.40 -9.92 11.54
N ASN A 93 10.98 -8.78 11.16
CA ASN A 93 12.00 -8.08 11.97
C ASN A 93 11.44 -7.58 13.31
N GLU A 94 10.22 -7.05 13.34
CA GLU A 94 9.56 -6.63 14.56
C GLU A 94 9.31 -7.80 15.52
N PHE A 95 9.06 -8.99 14.98
CA PHE A 95 9.00 -10.23 15.76
C PHE A 95 10.37 -10.59 16.34
N GLU A 96 11.44 -10.58 15.54
CA GLU A 96 12.81 -10.85 16.00
C GLU A 96 13.27 -9.87 17.09
N VAL A 97 13.01 -8.57 16.92
CA VAL A 97 13.31 -7.55 17.94
C VAL A 97 12.59 -7.86 19.25
N ARG A 98 11.33 -8.33 19.18
CA ARG A 98 10.54 -8.68 20.37
C ARG A 98 11.09 -9.90 21.08
N GLU A 99 11.47 -10.94 20.34
CA GLU A 99 12.10 -12.12 20.92
C GLU A 99 13.44 -11.77 21.57
N SER A 100 14.28 -10.98 20.88
CA SER A 100 15.57 -10.52 21.39
C SER A 100 15.43 -9.75 22.72
N LEU A 101 14.46 -8.82 22.80
CA LEU A 101 14.15 -8.09 24.04
C LEU A 101 13.67 -9.00 25.19
N ALA A 102 12.94 -10.07 24.87
CA ALA A 102 12.38 -10.98 25.88
C ALA A 102 13.44 -11.87 26.56
N ILE A 103 14.51 -12.20 25.83
CA ILE A 103 15.60 -13.07 26.30
C ILE A 103 16.86 -12.29 26.70
N GLN A 104 16.79 -10.96 26.72
CA GLN A 104 17.95 -10.11 26.95
C GLN A 104 18.57 -10.34 28.33
N ASP A 105 19.85 -10.71 28.34
CA ASP A 105 20.62 -11.09 29.53
C ASP A 105 21.62 -10.00 29.98
N GLY A 106 21.68 -8.88 29.26
CA GLY A 106 22.61 -7.78 29.51
C GLY A 106 24.02 -8.00 28.95
N SER A 107 24.26 -9.07 28.19
CA SER A 107 25.53 -9.27 27.51
C SER A 107 25.74 -8.23 26.40
N GLU A 108 27.01 -7.87 26.15
CA GLU A 108 27.40 -6.97 25.06
C GLU A 108 26.97 -7.54 23.70
N VAL A 109 27.13 -8.85 23.50
CA VAL A 109 26.73 -9.54 22.27
C VAL A 109 25.22 -9.43 22.03
N ALA A 110 24.39 -9.68 23.05
CA ALA A 110 22.94 -9.54 22.89
C ALA A 110 22.52 -8.09 22.65
N SER A 111 23.23 -7.13 23.24
CA SER A 111 22.96 -5.70 23.06
C SER A 111 23.29 -5.23 21.64
N VAL A 112 24.45 -5.63 21.10
CA VAL A 112 24.85 -5.34 19.72
C VAL A 112 23.89 -5.98 18.71
N GLU A 113 23.44 -7.21 18.95
CA GLU A 113 22.49 -7.88 18.06
C GLU A 113 21.12 -7.20 18.05
N LEU A 114 20.64 -6.73 19.22
CA LEU A 114 19.42 -5.94 19.30
C LEU A 114 19.54 -4.62 18.54
N GLU A 115 20.67 -3.91 18.68
CA GLU A 115 20.94 -2.67 17.93
C GLU A 115 20.94 -2.94 16.42
N ARG A 116 21.55 -4.05 15.98
CA ARG A 116 21.53 -4.47 14.58
C ARG A 116 20.11 -4.70 14.06
N LEU A 117 19.28 -5.43 14.82
CA LEU A 117 17.88 -5.67 14.46
C LEU A 117 17.06 -4.38 14.39
N GLN A 118 17.30 -3.43 15.30
CA GLN A 118 16.64 -2.12 15.29
C GLN A 118 17.03 -1.29 14.06
N MET A 119 18.31 -1.29 13.68
CA MET A 119 18.79 -0.62 12.48
C MET A 119 18.17 -1.20 11.20
N ILE A 120 17.99 -2.53 11.14
CA ILE A 120 17.28 -3.20 10.04
C ILE A 120 15.82 -2.74 9.99
N GLY A 121 15.14 -2.69 11.14
CA GLY A 121 13.76 -2.21 11.23
C GLY A 121 13.59 -0.79 10.72
N LEU A 122 14.48 0.13 11.11
CA LEU A 122 14.47 1.51 10.63
C LEU A 122 14.61 1.58 9.10
N LYS A 123 15.56 0.84 8.52
CA LYS A 123 15.75 0.78 7.06
C LYS A 123 14.53 0.22 6.33
N LEU A 124 13.91 -0.84 6.86
CA LEU A 124 12.70 -1.42 6.27
C LEU A 124 11.52 -0.45 6.33
N TRP A 125 11.44 0.36 7.39
CA TRP A 125 10.44 1.40 7.55
C TRP A 125 10.59 2.50 6.48
N ASP A 126 11.81 3.03 6.31
CA ASP A 126 12.13 4.01 5.28
C ASP A 126 11.83 3.48 3.87
N HIS A 127 12.18 2.22 3.60
CA HIS A 127 11.88 1.57 2.33
C HIS A 127 10.36 1.38 2.12
N ARG A 128 9.60 1.04 3.16
CA ARG A 128 8.14 0.90 3.07
C ARG A 128 7.54 2.22 2.63
N ASP A 129 7.90 3.32 3.28
CA ASP A 129 7.33 4.64 3.02
C ASP A 129 7.67 5.13 1.59
N ALA A 130 8.90 4.91 1.13
CA ALA A 130 9.29 5.23 -0.24
C ALA A 130 8.47 4.43 -1.29
N PHE A 131 8.32 3.11 -1.09
CA PHE A 131 7.54 2.27 -2.02
C PHE A 131 6.03 2.51 -1.92
N GLU A 132 5.55 2.96 -0.77
CA GLU A 132 4.17 3.40 -0.60
C GLU A 132 3.88 4.69 -1.38
N GLN A 133 4.78 5.67 -1.31
CA GLN A 133 4.69 6.90 -2.12
C GLN A 133 4.68 6.56 -3.62
N MET A 134 5.60 5.71 -4.08
CA MET A 134 5.64 5.29 -5.48
C MET A 134 4.36 4.57 -5.91
N ARG A 135 3.82 3.68 -5.06
CA ARG A 135 2.55 2.99 -5.33
C ARG A 135 1.41 4.01 -5.45
N ASP A 136 1.32 4.97 -4.55
CA ASP A 136 0.22 5.94 -4.56
C ASP A 136 0.31 6.88 -5.77
N LEU A 137 1.50 7.34 -6.15
CA LEU A 137 1.71 8.09 -7.40
C LEU A 137 1.33 7.26 -8.64
N ALA A 138 1.74 5.98 -8.68
CA ALA A 138 1.36 5.08 -9.77
C ALA A 138 -0.16 4.90 -9.88
N VAL A 139 -0.86 4.83 -8.75
CA VAL A 139 -2.33 4.75 -8.70
C VAL A 139 -2.97 6.03 -9.24
N ASP A 140 -2.42 7.19 -8.91
CA ASP A 140 -2.89 8.48 -9.41
C ASP A 140 -2.73 8.55 -10.93
N HIS A 141 -1.56 8.17 -11.48
CA HIS A 141 -1.33 8.13 -12.92
C HIS A 141 -2.20 7.10 -13.65
N PHE A 142 -2.39 5.90 -13.07
CA PHE A 142 -3.32 4.91 -13.61
C PHE A 142 -4.74 5.47 -13.71
N SER A 143 -5.20 6.11 -12.63
CA SER A 143 -6.56 6.63 -12.55
C SER A 143 -6.77 7.79 -13.52
N ALA A 144 -5.77 8.66 -13.66
CA ALA A 144 -5.79 9.76 -14.62
C ALA A 144 -5.84 9.26 -16.08
N ALA A 145 -5.10 8.18 -16.40
CA ALA A 145 -5.03 7.66 -17.77
C ALA A 145 -6.27 6.83 -18.17
N THR A 146 -6.87 6.10 -17.23
CA THR A 146 -7.93 5.11 -17.52
C THR A 146 -9.33 5.58 -17.12
N GLY A 147 -9.43 6.60 -16.26
CA GLY A 147 -10.69 7.01 -15.62
C GLY A 147 -11.26 5.98 -14.64
N SER A 148 -10.51 4.90 -14.36
CA SER A 148 -10.89 3.83 -13.45
C SER A 148 -9.95 3.78 -12.25
N PRO A 149 -10.46 3.44 -11.05
CA PRO A 149 -9.62 3.34 -9.87
C PRO A 149 -8.71 2.12 -9.98
N TRP A 150 -7.45 2.27 -9.58
CA TRP A 150 -6.57 1.12 -9.47
C TRP A 150 -6.89 0.32 -8.20
N LEU A 151 -7.14 -0.98 -8.35
CA LEU A 151 -7.33 -1.90 -7.22
C LEU A 151 -6.44 -3.14 -7.37
N PRO A 152 -5.72 -3.56 -6.31
CA PRO A 152 -4.91 -4.77 -6.36
C PRO A 152 -5.81 -6.00 -6.54
N ARG A 153 -5.42 -6.97 -7.38
CA ARG A 153 -6.22 -8.18 -7.64
C ARG A 153 -6.41 -9.03 -6.39
N THR A 154 -5.42 -9.01 -5.50
CA THR A 154 -5.41 -9.68 -4.19
C THR A 154 -4.98 -8.70 -3.12
N GLY A 155 -5.61 -8.75 -1.95
CA GLY A 155 -5.31 -7.83 -0.84
C GLY A 155 -6.03 -6.48 -0.98
N SER A 156 -5.67 -5.55 -0.10
CA SER A 156 -6.23 -4.19 -0.05
C SER A 156 -5.16 -3.14 -0.28
N LYS A 157 -5.55 -1.99 -0.83
CA LYS A 157 -4.70 -0.80 -0.94
C LYS A 157 -4.83 0.00 0.37
N VAL A 158 -4.08 -0.40 1.38
CA VAL A 158 -3.97 0.38 2.63
C VAL A 158 -2.92 1.46 2.42
N SER A 159 -3.28 2.72 2.64
CA SER A 159 -2.33 3.85 2.64
C SER A 159 -2.12 4.36 4.06
N HIS A 160 -0.86 4.54 4.47
CA HIS A 160 -0.50 5.14 5.77
C HIS A 160 -0.22 6.65 5.68
N ARG A 161 -0.55 7.28 4.55
CA ARG A 161 -0.34 8.71 4.30
C ARG A 161 -1.10 9.55 5.34
N GLY A 162 -0.37 10.35 6.12
CA GLY A 162 -0.94 11.22 7.16
C GLY A 162 -0.34 11.04 8.57
N LEU A 163 0.43 9.98 8.83
CA LEU A 163 1.29 9.91 10.02
C LEU A 163 2.53 10.78 9.80
N THR A 164 2.41 12.08 10.05
CA THR A 164 3.54 13.02 9.97
C THR A 164 4.50 12.78 11.12
N SER A 165 5.78 12.66 10.77
CA SER A 165 6.96 12.33 11.58
C SER A 165 7.40 13.43 12.56
N ALA A 166 6.46 14.15 13.18
CA ALA A 166 6.79 15.27 14.07
C ALA A 166 6.75 14.85 15.55
N VAL A 167 7.90 14.36 16.02
CA VAL A 167 8.35 14.21 17.43
C VAL A 167 7.47 13.30 18.32
N VAL A 168 8.11 12.31 18.97
CA VAL A 168 7.92 11.91 20.39
C VAL A 168 8.27 10.42 20.60
N ASP A 169 9.44 10.22 21.20
CA ASP A 169 9.84 9.19 22.16
C ASP A 169 9.54 7.71 21.83
N SER A 170 10.59 7.02 21.35
CA SER A 170 10.64 5.65 20.81
C SER A 170 10.26 4.49 21.76
N ARG A 171 9.53 4.72 22.86
CA ARG A 171 9.03 3.65 23.74
C ARG A 171 7.52 3.68 23.98
N ALA A 172 6.92 4.88 24.02
CA ALA A 172 5.46 5.02 24.17
C ALA A 172 4.73 4.82 22.84
N TYR A 173 5.33 5.25 21.73
CA TYR A 173 4.77 5.11 20.38
C TYR A 173 4.61 3.64 19.95
N LEU A 174 5.66 2.83 20.15
CA LEU A 174 5.64 1.41 19.80
C LEU A 174 4.70 0.58 20.69
N SER A 175 4.43 1.00 21.94
CA SER A 175 3.50 0.26 22.84
C SER A 175 2.04 0.64 22.59
N ALA A 176 1.76 1.90 22.21
CA ALA A 176 0.44 2.34 21.76
C ALA A 176 0.05 1.75 20.39
N LYS A 177 1.04 1.60 19.49
CA LYS A 177 0.90 0.94 18.18
C LYS A 177 0.69 -0.59 18.32
N ARG A 178 1.41 -1.24 19.25
CA ARG A 178 1.35 -2.69 19.56
C ARG A 178 -0.03 -3.23 19.95
N ARG A 179 -0.91 -2.42 20.53
CA ARG A 179 -2.27 -2.88 20.89
C ARG A 179 -3.26 -2.87 19.72
N LYS A 180 -2.94 -2.16 18.63
CA LYS A 180 -3.79 -2.00 17.44
C LYS A 180 -3.45 -2.95 16.30
N GLU A 181 -2.18 -3.31 16.12
CA GLU A 181 -1.76 -4.15 14.98
C GLU A 181 -2.06 -5.65 15.17
N THR A 182 -2.26 -6.10 16.42
CA THR A 182 -2.61 -7.51 16.71
C THR A 182 -4.09 -7.82 16.44
N GLU A 183 -4.94 -6.81 16.21
CA GLU A 183 -6.36 -6.96 15.82
C GLU A 183 -6.56 -6.75 14.30
N VAL A 184 -5.85 -7.56 13.51
CA VAL A 184 -6.20 -8.03 12.15
C VAL A 184 -6.68 -6.98 11.12
N HIS A 185 -5.73 -6.53 10.30
CA HIS A 185 -5.85 -6.17 8.86
C HIS A 185 -6.76 -5.00 8.42
N CYS A 186 -7.16 -4.11 9.32
CA CYS A 186 -7.80 -2.85 8.93
C CYS A 186 -7.00 -1.66 9.49
N PRO A 187 -6.61 -0.66 8.67
CA PRO A 187 -5.94 0.53 9.17
C PRO A 187 -6.75 1.24 10.27
N GLU A 188 -6.10 2.15 11.01
CA GLU A 188 -6.76 2.91 12.07
C GLU A 188 -7.73 3.94 11.48
N GLY A 189 -8.99 3.93 11.98
CA GLY A 189 -10.03 4.86 11.56
C GLY A 189 -11.44 4.33 11.77
N THR A 190 -12.44 5.18 11.57
CA THR A 190 -13.85 4.80 11.70
C THR A 190 -14.27 3.90 10.53
N ARG A 191 -14.36 2.59 10.76
CA ARG A 191 -14.75 1.62 9.71
C ARG A 191 -16.21 1.78 9.29
N ILE A 192 -16.45 2.08 8.02
CA ILE A 192 -17.78 2.16 7.41
C ILE A 192 -17.85 1.13 6.29
N ALA A 193 -18.75 0.15 6.42
CA ALA A 193 -18.98 -0.83 5.38
C ALA A 193 -19.93 -0.31 4.30
N PHE A 194 -19.68 -0.67 3.05
CA PHE A 194 -20.51 -0.39 1.90
C PHE A 194 -20.74 -1.67 1.11
N SER A 195 -22.01 -1.96 0.78
CA SER A 195 -22.34 -3.05 -0.13
C SER A 195 -23.50 -2.68 -1.04
N GLY A 196 -23.41 -3.10 -2.30
CA GLY A 196 -24.41 -2.77 -3.29
C GLY A 196 -24.28 -3.65 -4.53
N GLY A 197 -25.39 -3.84 -5.23
CA GLY A 197 -25.40 -4.60 -6.48
C GLY A 197 -25.26 -3.71 -7.71
N ASP A 198 -25.97 -4.09 -8.76
CA ASP A 198 -26.03 -3.36 -10.02
C ASP A 198 -26.91 -2.10 -9.90
N TYR A 199 -26.41 -1.10 -9.18
CA TYR A 199 -27.11 0.14 -8.86
C TYR A 199 -26.22 1.34 -9.18
N HIS A 200 -26.74 2.26 -10.01
CA HIS A 200 -25.95 3.28 -10.67
C HIS A 200 -26.35 4.73 -10.32
N ALA A 201 -27.08 4.94 -9.21
CA ALA A 201 -27.43 6.28 -8.76
C ALA A 201 -26.21 6.98 -8.12
N TYR A 202 -25.31 7.46 -8.99
CA TYR A 202 -24.03 8.07 -8.64
C TYR A 202 -24.17 9.21 -7.62
N ASP A 203 -25.00 10.20 -7.92
CA ASP A 203 -25.18 11.38 -7.07
C ASP A 203 -25.68 11.02 -5.66
N LEU A 204 -26.53 10.01 -5.57
CA LEU A 204 -27.11 9.57 -4.30
C LEU A 204 -26.10 8.77 -3.47
N ILE A 205 -25.27 7.93 -4.10
CA ILE A 205 -24.18 7.23 -3.42
C ILE A 205 -23.16 8.24 -2.91
N TRP A 206 -22.73 9.17 -3.76
CA TRP A 206 -21.71 10.16 -3.42
C TRP A 206 -22.18 11.11 -2.34
N SER A 207 -23.41 11.62 -2.41
CA SER A 207 -23.95 12.50 -1.36
C SER A 207 -24.04 11.82 0.01
N VAL A 208 -24.41 10.53 0.07
CA VAL A 208 -24.46 9.79 1.33
C VAL A 208 -23.06 9.52 1.87
N LEU A 209 -22.10 9.18 1.00
CA LEU A 209 -20.71 8.96 1.41
C LEU A 209 -20.06 10.27 1.86
N ASP A 210 -20.24 11.38 1.13
CA ASP A 210 -19.77 12.72 1.52
C ASP A 210 -20.34 13.14 2.87
N ALA A 211 -21.65 12.94 3.11
CA ALA A 211 -22.28 13.23 4.39
C ALA A 211 -21.74 12.34 5.53
N THR A 212 -21.37 11.10 5.22
CA THR A 212 -20.78 10.17 6.19
C THR A 212 -19.35 10.57 6.52
N HIS A 213 -18.55 10.95 5.52
CA HIS A 213 -17.19 11.44 5.68
C HIS A 213 -17.13 12.76 6.45
N ALA A 214 -18.06 13.68 6.20
CA ALA A 214 -18.18 14.91 6.99
C ALA A 214 -18.42 14.62 8.48
N LYS A 215 -19.09 13.52 8.80
CA LYS A 215 -19.33 13.08 10.19
C LYS A 215 -18.17 12.28 10.79
N TYR A 216 -17.47 11.52 9.96
CA TYR A 216 -16.35 10.67 10.34
C TYR A 216 -15.16 10.97 9.41
N PRO A 217 -14.40 12.05 9.67
CA PRO A 217 -13.28 12.46 8.79
C PRO A 217 -12.13 11.43 8.73
N ASP A 218 -12.04 10.56 9.74
CA ASP A 218 -11.06 9.48 9.83
C ASP A 218 -11.60 8.15 9.27
N MET A 219 -12.69 8.18 8.49
CA MET A 219 -13.34 6.94 8.08
C MET A 219 -12.51 6.10 7.11
N ILE A 220 -12.69 4.79 7.22
CA ILE A 220 -12.16 3.81 6.27
C ILE A 220 -13.35 3.14 5.60
N LEU A 221 -13.37 3.15 4.27
CA LEU A 221 -14.42 2.52 3.48
C LEU A 221 -14.12 1.02 3.27
N LEU A 222 -14.95 0.15 3.85
CA LEU A 222 -14.89 -1.29 3.59
C LEU A 222 -15.88 -1.65 2.51
N HIS A 223 -15.47 -2.33 1.45
CA HIS A 223 -16.37 -2.70 0.36
C HIS A 223 -15.99 -4.04 -0.27
N GLY A 224 -16.86 -4.58 -1.10
CA GLY A 224 -16.68 -5.90 -1.69
C GLY A 224 -15.70 -6.00 -2.87
N GLY A 225 -15.23 -4.86 -3.39
CA GLY A 225 -14.30 -4.80 -4.52
C GLY A 225 -14.87 -5.26 -5.87
N THR A 226 -16.19 -5.23 -6.07
CA THR A 226 -16.81 -5.55 -7.36
C THR A 226 -16.48 -4.47 -8.40
N PRO A 227 -16.02 -4.82 -9.62
CA PRO A 227 -15.56 -3.86 -10.63
C PRO A 227 -16.70 -3.15 -11.39
N LYS A 228 -17.95 -3.23 -10.92
CA LYS A 228 -19.12 -2.58 -11.54
C LYS A 228 -20.20 -2.28 -10.51
N GLY A 229 -21.17 -1.45 -10.90
CA GLY A 229 -22.31 -1.09 -10.05
C GLY A 229 -21.91 -0.24 -8.84
N ALA A 230 -22.68 -0.35 -7.76
CA ALA A 230 -22.57 0.53 -6.61
C ALA A 230 -21.22 0.43 -5.86
N GLU A 231 -20.66 -0.78 -5.73
CA GLU A 231 -19.35 -0.97 -5.06
C GLU A 231 -18.20 -0.31 -5.85
N MET A 232 -18.27 -0.27 -7.18
CA MET A 232 -17.31 0.47 -8.00
C MET A 232 -17.48 1.99 -7.84
N ILE A 233 -18.72 2.48 -7.80
CA ILE A 233 -19.01 3.91 -7.60
C ILE A 233 -18.51 4.38 -6.23
N ALA A 234 -18.68 3.57 -5.19
CA ALA A 234 -18.19 3.86 -3.85
C ALA A 234 -16.65 3.83 -3.78
N ALA A 235 -16.01 2.88 -4.47
CA ALA A 235 -14.55 2.84 -4.58
C ALA A 235 -13.99 4.10 -5.28
N ARG A 236 -14.63 4.53 -6.38
CA ARG A 236 -14.28 5.77 -7.09
C ARG A 236 -14.45 7.02 -6.22
N TRP A 237 -15.52 7.06 -5.43
CA TRP A 237 -15.72 8.13 -4.45
C TRP A 237 -14.56 8.17 -3.44
N ALA A 238 -14.16 7.03 -2.89
CA ALA A 238 -13.09 6.97 -1.90
C ALA A 238 -11.76 7.46 -2.48
N ASP A 239 -11.39 7.02 -3.69
CA ASP A 239 -10.17 7.50 -4.35
C ASP A 239 -10.24 9.01 -4.64
N THR A 240 -11.38 9.51 -5.12
CA THR A 240 -11.56 10.94 -5.42
C THR A 240 -11.46 11.82 -4.16
N ARG A 241 -11.87 11.31 -3.00
CA ARG A 241 -11.84 12.03 -1.72
C ARG A 241 -10.59 11.76 -0.90
N GLY A 242 -9.67 10.91 -1.37
CA GLY A 242 -8.50 10.49 -0.61
C GLY A 242 -8.82 9.66 0.64
N VAL A 243 -9.98 9.00 0.67
CA VAL A 243 -10.44 8.17 1.79
C VAL A 243 -9.83 6.78 1.66
N THR A 244 -9.22 6.27 2.74
CA THR A 244 -8.67 4.91 2.77
C THR A 244 -9.77 3.87 2.52
N GLN A 245 -9.53 2.93 1.60
CA GLN A 245 -10.48 1.87 1.26
C GLN A 245 -9.87 0.47 1.39
N VAL A 246 -10.67 -0.47 1.88
CA VAL A 246 -10.30 -1.89 2.09
C VAL A 246 -11.29 -2.76 1.33
N ALA A 247 -10.75 -3.52 0.36
CA ALA A 247 -11.55 -4.36 -0.52
C ALA A 247 -11.57 -5.81 -0.02
N PHE A 248 -12.73 -6.27 0.44
CA PHE A 248 -12.99 -7.66 0.81
C PHE A 248 -13.41 -8.47 -0.41
N LYS A 249 -12.43 -8.86 -1.25
CA LYS A 249 -12.70 -9.64 -2.47
C LYS A 249 -13.11 -11.08 -2.14
N PRO A 250 -14.07 -11.67 -2.88
CA PRO A 250 -14.44 -13.07 -2.72
C PRO A 250 -13.27 -14.00 -3.07
N ASP A 251 -12.87 -14.85 -2.12
CA ASP A 251 -11.90 -15.92 -2.36
C ASP A 251 -12.58 -17.16 -2.96
N TRP A 252 -12.69 -17.16 -4.29
CA TRP A 252 -13.29 -18.26 -5.05
C TRP A 252 -12.51 -19.57 -4.93
N LYS A 253 -11.18 -19.50 -4.76
CA LYS A 253 -10.31 -20.68 -4.68
C LYS A 253 -10.58 -21.48 -3.40
N SER A 254 -10.79 -20.77 -2.29
CA SER A 254 -11.01 -21.40 -0.99
C SER A 254 -12.47 -21.72 -0.69
N HIS A 255 -13.42 -20.97 -1.27
CA HIS A 255 -14.83 -21.03 -0.83
C HIS A 255 -15.86 -21.21 -1.96
N GLY A 256 -15.44 -21.28 -3.22
CA GLY A 256 -16.33 -21.53 -4.36
C GLY A 256 -17.55 -20.62 -4.37
N LYS A 257 -18.76 -21.19 -4.56
CA LYS A 257 -20.02 -20.44 -4.60
C LYS A 257 -20.35 -19.67 -3.32
N ALA A 258 -19.75 -20.04 -2.18
CA ALA A 258 -19.97 -19.36 -0.90
C ALA A 258 -19.03 -18.15 -0.71
N ALA A 259 -18.05 -17.92 -1.58
CA ALA A 259 -17.06 -16.87 -1.44
C ALA A 259 -17.65 -15.45 -1.25
N PRO A 260 -18.72 -15.04 -1.97
CA PRO A 260 -19.34 -13.73 -1.76
C PRO A 260 -20.06 -13.57 -0.42
N PHE A 261 -20.49 -14.67 0.20
CA PHE A 261 -21.10 -14.63 1.54
C PHE A 261 -20.02 -14.64 2.62
N LYS A 262 -18.94 -15.43 2.43
CA LYS A 262 -17.81 -15.49 3.36
C LYS A 262 -16.99 -14.20 3.41
N ARG A 263 -16.84 -13.48 2.29
CA ARG A 263 -16.22 -12.14 2.31
C ARG A 263 -17.05 -11.16 3.16
N ASN A 264 -18.38 -11.26 3.13
CA ASN A 264 -19.27 -10.40 3.90
C ASN A 264 -19.14 -10.70 5.40
N ASP A 265 -19.01 -11.98 5.77
CA ASP A 265 -18.71 -12.39 7.15
C ASP A 265 -17.42 -11.73 7.64
N LYS A 266 -16.33 -11.89 6.88
CA LYS A 266 -15.04 -11.26 7.19
C LYS A 266 -15.10 -9.74 7.29
N MET A 267 -15.88 -9.09 6.42
CA MET A 267 -16.07 -7.64 6.48
C MET A 267 -16.79 -7.22 7.77
N LEU A 268 -17.83 -7.95 8.19
CA LEU A 268 -18.58 -7.65 9.41
C LEU A 268 -17.84 -8.03 10.69
N GLU A 269 -16.95 -9.03 10.64
CA GLU A 269 -16.06 -9.40 11.75
C GLU A 269 -15.13 -8.25 12.18
N THR A 270 -14.86 -7.29 11.29
CA THR A 270 -14.15 -6.04 11.64
C THR A 270 -14.98 -5.08 12.51
N MET A 271 -16.25 -5.39 12.76
CA MET A 271 -17.20 -4.59 13.53
C MET A 271 -17.26 -3.12 13.04
N PRO A 272 -17.72 -2.89 11.79
CA PRO A 272 -17.84 -1.53 11.27
C PRO A 272 -18.86 -0.72 12.08
N GLN A 273 -18.61 0.58 12.21
CA GLN A 273 -19.46 1.53 12.92
C GLN A 273 -20.85 1.65 12.25
N GLY A 274 -20.92 1.44 10.94
CA GLY A 274 -22.15 1.40 10.17
C GLY A 274 -21.99 0.69 8.83
N LEU A 275 -23.12 0.28 8.26
CA LEU A 275 -23.25 -0.29 6.92
C LEU A 275 -24.12 0.62 6.06
N ILE A 276 -23.59 1.05 4.93
CA ILE A 276 -24.34 1.69 3.84
C ILE A 276 -24.68 0.62 2.81
N ALA A 277 -25.96 0.48 2.47
CA ALA A 277 -26.41 -0.53 1.53
C ALA A 277 -27.30 0.07 0.43
N THR A 278 -26.99 -0.25 -0.83
CA THR A 278 -27.87 0.05 -1.97
C THR A 278 -28.72 -1.18 -2.33
N PRO A 279 -29.68 -1.08 -3.27
CA PRO A 279 -30.33 -2.27 -3.81
C PRO A 279 -29.28 -3.20 -4.43
N GLY A 280 -29.53 -4.50 -4.33
CA GLY A 280 -28.60 -5.52 -4.78
C GLY A 280 -29.18 -6.92 -4.76
N SER A 281 -28.30 -7.91 -4.93
CA SER A 281 -28.70 -9.32 -4.95
C SER A 281 -28.88 -9.88 -3.53
N GLY A 282 -29.21 -11.17 -3.42
CA GLY A 282 -29.23 -11.88 -2.14
C GLY A 282 -27.91 -11.81 -1.36
N ILE A 283 -26.79 -11.47 -1.99
CA ILE A 283 -25.51 -11.23 -1.32
C ILE A 283 -25.55 -9.92 -0.53
N THR A 284 -26.13 -8.85 -1.11
CA THR A 284 -26.30 -7.56 -0.44
C THR A 284 -27.34 -7.65 0.69
N GLU A 285 -28.44 -8.36 0.47
CA GLU A 285 -29.43 -8.56 1.54
C GLU A 285 -28.84 -9.41 2.68
N ASN A 286 -27.99 -10.39 2.37
CA ASN A 286 -27.32 -11.20 3.39
C ASN A 286 -26.43 -10.37 4.33
N ILE A 287 -25.64 -9.42 3.81
CA ILE A 287 -24.80 -8.58 4.67
C ILE A 287 -25.65 -7.62 5.52
N VAL A 288 -26.75 -7.10 4.96
CA VAL A 288 -27.69 -6.25 5.70
C VAL A 288 -28.34 -7.00 6.87
N ASP A 289 -28.82 -8.22 6.64
CA ASP A 289 -29.43 -9.03 7.69
C ASP A 289 -28.43 -9.43 8.78
N LYS A 290 -27.19 -9.75 8.40
CA LYS A 290 -26.13 -10.06 9.36
C LYS A 290 -25.72 -8.83 10.16
N ALA A 291 -25.54 -7.68 9.52
CA ALA A 291 -25.25 -6.42 10.19
C ALA A 291 -26.34 -6.04 11.20
N ARG A 292 -27.61 -6.26 10.85
CA ARG A 292 -28.76 -6.03 11.75
C ARG A 292 -28.68 -6.92 12.99
N LYS A 293 -28.34 -8.21 12.82
CA LYS A 293 -28.17 -9.15 13.94
C LYS A 293 -27.00 -8.77 14.86
N LEU A 294 -25.95 -8.17 14.30
CA LEU A 294 -24.79 -7.68 15.05
C LEU A 294 -25.01 -6.28 15.68
N GLY A 295 -26.18 -5.67 15.52
CA GLY A 295 -26.47 -4.34 16.05
C GLY A 295 -25.76 -3.20 15.32
N ILE A 296 -25.21 -3.44 14.13
CA ILE A 296 -24.54 -2.43 13.31
C ILE A 296 -25.59 -1.50 12.69
N ARG A 297 -25.37 -0.19 12.75
CA ARG A 297 -26.28 0.82 12.18
C ARG A 297 -26.31 0.71 10.66
N ILE A 298 -27.51 0.69 10.06
CA ILE A 298 -27.67 0.49 8.61
C ILE A 298 -28.33 1.71 7.98
N LYS A 299 -27.71 2.24 6.92
CA LYS A 299 -28.29 3.27 6.05
C LYS A 299 -28.58 2.65 4.69
N ARG A 300 -29.86 2.53 4.34
CA ARG A 300 -30.26 2.14 2.98
C ARG A 300 -30.33 3.36 2.06
N ILE A 301 -29.88 3.17 0.83
CA ILE A 301 -29.97 4.11 -0.28
C ILE A 301 -30.92 3.52 -1.30
N GLY A 302 -31.89 4.28 -1.81
CA GLY A 302 -32.80 3.82 -2.88
C GLY A 302 -33.73 2.67 -2.50
N ALA A 303 -34.05 2.54 -1.20
CA ALA A 303 -35.04 1.61 -0.66
C ALA A 303 -36.41 2.28 -0.51
#